data_AF-A0A0M3JHW1-F1
#
_entry.id   AF-A0A0M3JHW1-F1
#
_cell.length_a   1.000
_cell.length_b   1.000
_cell.length_c   1.000
_cell.angle_alpha   90.00
_cell.angle_beta   90.00
_cell.angle_gamma   90.00
#
_symmetry.space_group_name_H-M   'P 1'
#
loop_
_entity.id
_entity.type
_entity.pdbx_description
1 polymer ?
#
loop_
_entity_poly.entity_id
_entity_poly.type
_entity_poly.pdbx_seq_one_letter_code
_entity_poly.pdbx_strand_id
1 'polypeptide(L)'
;MSAYAGKLGRHSFSTKLQTAVEAIALCHNVTPINENGKCSYQAASPDEVALVEWTETVGVRLAERDLTSLQLNLANGQTKCFQILHLFPFTSEAKRMGIIVKDETTDEISLIIKGADTVLANMVQYNDWLEEESSNMAREGLRTLVVAKKILTPEQLADFEKHYHQAKMSVVGRSEQMAAVVRRLETDLQLLCLTGVEDRLQVSIVDFDSLI
;
A
#
# COMPACT_ATOMS: atom_id res chain seq x y z
N MET A 1 9.82 -34.55 -2.41
CA MET A 1 10.96 -34.13 -1.57
C MET A 1 10.86 -32.63 -1.38
N SER A 2 10.67 -32.19 -0.14
CA SER A 2 10.22 -30.85 0.22
C SER A 2 11.40 -29.91 0.40
N ALA A 3 11.40 -28.78 -0.34
CA ALA A 3 12.44 -27.75 -0.30
C ALA A 3 12.42 -26.87 0.98
N TYR A 4 11.74 -27.31 2.04
CA TYR A 4 11.48 -26.53 3.26
C TYR A 4 12.37 -26.94 4.44
N ALA A 5 13.69 -26.92 4.28
CA ALA A 5 14.63 -27.18 5.38
C ALA A 5 15.42 -25.92 5.75
N GLY A 6 14.91 -25.15 6.73
CA GLY A 6 15.65 -24.05 7.35
C GLY A 6 14.81 -23.20 8.32
N LYS A 7 14.81 -23.53 9.61
CA LYS A 7 14.01 -22.84 10.65
C LYS A 7 14.30 -21.33 10.78
N LEU A 8 15.55 -20.88 10.58
CA LEU A 8 15.89 -19.45 10.63
C LEU A 8 15.35 -18.66 9.41
N GLY A 9 15.44 -19.24 8.21
CA GLY A 9 14.89 -18.64 6.99
C GLY A 9 13.37 -18.58 7.00
N ARG A 10 12.72 -19.57 7.63
CA ARG A 10 11.26 -19.65 7.75
C ARG A 10 10.67 -18.53 8.63
N HIS A 11 11.34 -18.15 9.71
CA HIS A 11 10.93 -17.01 10.54
C HIS A 11 11.12 -15.67 9.82
N SER A 12 12.29 -15.43 9.21
CA SER A 12 12.55 -14.18 8.48
C SER A 12 11.63 -14.00 7.27
N PHE A 13 11.37 -15.06 6.52
CA PHE A 13 10.42 -15.04 5.40
C PHE A 13 8.99 -14.74 5.86
N SER A 14 8.56 -15.36 6.96
CA SER A 14 7.23 -15.09 7.55
C SER A 14 7.08 -13.63 7.96
N THR A 15 8.13 -13.02 8.54
CA THR A 15 8.10 -11.60 8.92
C THR A 15 8.05 -10.69 7.70
N LYS A 16 8.86 -10.93 6.66
CA LYS A 16 8.84 -10.12 5.44
C LYS A 16 7.48 -10.19 4.73
N LEU A 17 6.89 -11.38 4.65
CA LEU A 17 5.56 -11.57 4.10
C LEU A 17 4.51 -10.81 4.92
N GLN A 18 4.55 -10.94 6.25
CA GLN A 18 3.65 -10.20 7.14
C GLN A 18 3.78 -8.69 6.96
N THR A 19 4.99 -8.15 6.86
CA THR A 19 5.23 -6.73 6.61
C THR A 19 4.66 -6.29 5.25
N ALA A 20 4.79 -7.11 4.20
CA ALA A 20 4.24 -6.80 2.88
C ALA A 20 2.70 -6.79 2.90
N VAL A 21 2.07 -7.79 3.51
CA VAL A 21 0.60 -7.87 3.64
C VAL A 21 0.07 -6.70 4.49
N GLU A 22 0.72 -6.41 5.61
CA GLU A 22 0.36 -5.27 6.47
C GLU A 22 0.49 -3.94 5.72
N ALA A 23 1.53 -3.75 4.91
CA ALA A 23 1.69 -2.55 4.11
C ALA A 23 0.55 -2.34 3.09
N ILE A 24 0.09 -3.42 2.44
CA ILE A 24 -1.07 -3.40 1.53
C ILE A 24 -2.34 -3.05 2.32
N ALA A 25 -2.52 -3.63 3.51
CA ALA A 25 -3.66 -3.40 4.40
C ALA A 25 -3.67 -2.00 5.06
N LEU A 26 -2.57 -1.24 4.99
CA LEU A 26 -2.47 0.11 5.56
C LEU A 26 -2.61 1.21 4.50
N CYS A 27 -1.90 1.05 3.37
CA CYS A 27 -1.82 2.06 2.33
C CYS A 27 -2.95 1.89 1.30
N HIS A 28 -4.15 2.37 1.62
CA HIS A 28 -5.32 2.39 0.73
C HIS A 28 -6.33 3.46 1.17
N ASN A 29 -7.43 3.67 0.43
CA ASN A 29 -8.56 4.51 0.89
C ASN A 29 -9.85 3.71 1.16
N VAL A 30 -9.78 2.37 1.17
CA VAL A 30 -10.90 1.48 1.52
C VAL A 30 -11.44 1.73 2.93
N THR A 31 -12.76 1.82 3.03
CA THR A 31 -13.52 1.90 4.29
C THR A 31 -14.28 0.59 4.51
N PRO A 32 -14.17 -0.05 5.70
CA PRO A 32 -14.99 -1.19 6.05
C PRO A 32 -16.42 -0.75 6.39
N ILE A 33 -17.42 -1.47 5.90
CA ILE A 33 -18.83 -1.24 6.15
C ILE A 33 -19.41 -2.50 6.81
N ASN A 34 -19.97 -2.34 8.00
CA ASN A 34 -20.65 -3.42 8.73
C ASN A 34 -22.16 -3.30 8.53
N GLU A 35 -22.73 -4.17 7.70
CA GLU A 35 -24.17 -4.26 7.48
C GLU A 35 -24.67 -5.66 7.86
N ASN A 36 -25.63 -5.73 8.79
CA ASN A 36 -26.28 -6.99 9.21
C ASN A 36 -25.29 -8.10 9.64
N GLY A 37 -24.18 -7.73 10.27
CA GLY A 37 -23.13 -8.67 10.70
C GLY A 37 -22.19 -9.14 9.58
N LYS A 38 -22.34 -8.63 8.36
CA LYS A 38 -21.40 -8.83 7.25
C LYS A 38 -20.53 -7.58 7.09
N CYS A 39 -19.22 -7.78 7.15
CA CYS A 39 -18.24 -6.75 6.80
C CYS A 39 -18.05 -6.76 5.28
N SER A 40 -18.15 -5.60 4.66
CA SER A 40 -17.87 -5.35 3.26
C SER A 40 -16.92 -4.17 3.13
N TYR A 41 -16.35 -3.95 1.94
CA TYR A 41 -15.35 -2.92 1.71
C TYR A 41 -15.81 -1.98 0.61
N GLN A 42 -15.62 -0.67 0.84
CA GLN A 42 -15.95 0.37 -0.13
C GLN A 42 -14.75 1.27 -0.39
N ALA A 43 -14.46 1.53 -1.67
CA ALA A 43 -13.51 2.53 -2.11
C ALA A 43 -13.88 3.05 -3.50
N ALA A 44 -13.24 4.14 -3.92
CA ALA A 44 -13.36 4.64 -5.29
C ALA A 44 -12.68 3.73 -6.33
N SER A 45 -11.66 2.97 -5.92
CA SER A 45 -10.91 2.07 -6.78
C SER A 45 -11.26 0.61 -6.49
N PRO A 46 -11.73 -0.17 -7.48
CA PRO A 46 -12.00 -1.60 -7.31
C PRO A 46 -10.73 -2.40 -7.00
N ASP A 47 -9.56 -1.96 -7.46
CA ASP A 47 -8.28 -2.63 -7.17
C ASP A 47 -7.92 -2.54 -5.70
N GLU A 48 -8.18 -1.38 -5.08
CA GLU A 48 -7.93 -1.23 -3.65
C GLU A 48 -8.83 -2.15 -2.83
N VAL A 49 -10.10 -2.29 -3.24
CA VAL A 49 -11.02 -3.25 -2.61
C VAL A 49 -10.51 -4.67 -2.77
N ALA A 50 -10.13 -5.09 -3.98
CA ALA A 50 -9.62 -6.43 -4.25
C ALA A 50 -8.35 -6.75 -3.43
N LEU A 51 -7.44 -5.78 -3.30
CA LEU A 51 -6.23 -5.93 -2.50
C LEU A 51 -6.55 -6.06 -1.00
N VAL A 52 -7.47 -5.27 -0.46
CA VAL A 52 -7.87 -5.35 0.96
C VAL A 52 -8.65 -6.63 1.25
N GLU A 53 -9.54 -7.05 0.36
CA GLU A 53 -10.20 -8.36 0.43
C GLU A 53 -9.17 -9.49 0.42
N TRP A 54 -8.17 -9.41 -0.46
CA TRP A 54 -7.08 -10.39 -0.48
C TRP A 54 -6.31 -10.41 0.84
N THR A 55 -5.99 -9.25 1.44
CA THR A 55 -5.30 -9.22 2.74
C THR A 55 -6.08 -9.96 3.83
N GLU A 56 -7.42 -9.89 3.81
CA GLU A 56 -8.27 -10.65 4.73
C GLU A 56 -8.15 -12.16 4.52
N THR A 57 -8.12 -12.61 3.26
CA THR A 57 -7.96 -14.06 2.95
C THR A 57 -6.64 -14.65 3.43
N VAL A 58 -5.59 -13.82 3.55
CA VAL A 58 -4.28 -14.22 4.07
C VAL A 58 -4.10 -13.89 5.57
N GLY A 59 -5.18 -13.49 6.24
CA GLY A 59 -5.25 -13.37 7.69
C GLY A 59 -4.97 -11.97 8.26
N VAL A 60 -5.08 -10.92 7.45
CA VAL A 60 -4.98 -9.51 7.87
C VAL A 60 -6.24 -8.79 7.44
N ARG A 61 -7.22 -8.69 8.33
CA ARG A 61 -8.53 -8.10 8.05
C ARG A 61 -8.55 -6.63 8.47
N LEU A 62 -9.04 -5.76 7.59
CA LEU A 62 -9.34 -4.37 7.95
C LEU A 62 -10.62 -4.33 8.80
N ALA A 63 -10.49 -3.93 10.06
CA ALA A 63 -11.60 -3.90 11.02
C ALA A 63 -12.27 -2.53 11.06
N GLU A 64 -11.45 -1.48 11.20
CA GLU A 64 -11.91 -0.10 11.32
C GLU A 64 -10.94 0.82 10.58
N ARG A 65 -11.47 1.91 10.05
CA ARG A 65 -10.67 2.98 9.44
C ARG A 65 -11.44 4.29 9.48
N ASP A 66 -10.79 5.34 9.98
CA ASP A 66 -11.24 6.72 9.85
C ASP A 66 -10.12 7.60 9.23
N LEU A 67 -10.22 8.92 9.39
CA LEU A 67 -9.25 9.88 8.85
C LEU A 67 -7.90 9.89 9.59
N THR A 68 -7.87 9.36 10.81
CA THR A 68 -6.78 9.47 11.78
C THR A 68 -6.38 8.13 12.40
N SER A 69 -7.17 7.08 12.21
CA SER A 69 -6.93 5.76 12.79
C SER A 69 -7.26 4.63 11.81
N LEU A 70 -6.61 3.48 12.02
CA LEU A 70 -6.85 2.24 11.29
C LEU A 70 -6.60 1.05 12.22
N GLN A 71 -7.49 0.06 12.16
CA GLN A 71 -7.39 -1.16 12.95
C GLN A 71 -7.36 -2.41 12.06
N LEU A 72 -6.36 -3.27 12.29
CA LEU A 72 -6.22 -4.55 11.63
C LEU A 72 -6.47 -5.69 12.62
N ASN A 73 -7.33 -6.64 12.26
CA ASN A 73 -7.51 -7.89 12.98
C ASN A 73 -6.71 -8.99 12.29
N LEU A 74 -5.82 -9.62 13.03
CA LEU A 74 -4.93 -10.67 12.55
C LEU A 74 -5.55 -12.06 12.81
N ALA A 75 -5.22 -13.03 11.96
CA ALA A 75 -5.72 -14.42 12.08
C ALA A 75 -5.32 -15.12 13.39
N ASN A 76 -4.30 -14.62 14.08
CA ASN A 76 -3.90 -15.12 15.40
C ASN A 76 -4.76 -14.55 16.55
N GLY A 77 -5.80 -13.78 16.24
CA GLY A 77 -6.71 -13.15 17.21
C GLY A 77 -6.19 -11.83 17.78
N GLN A 78 -5.01 -11.36 17.36
CA GLN A 78 -4.50 -10.06 17.78
C GLN A 78 -5.13 -8.93 16.95
N THR A 79 -5.27 -7.78 17.59
CA THR A 79 -5.66 -6.53 16.95
C THR A 79 -4.46 -5.59 16.96
N LYS A 80 -4.12 -5.02 15.81
CA LYS A 80 -3.13 -3.94 15.69
C LYS A 80 -3.84 -2.63 15.41
N CYS A 81 -3.53 -1.60 16.20
CA CYS A 81 -4.02 -0.24 16.01
C CYS A 81 -2.92 0.65 15.44
N PHE A 82 -3.30 1.49 14.49
CA PHE A 82 -2.41 2.41 13.81
C PHE A 82 -3.00 3.81 13.82
N GLN A 83 -2.16 4.80 14.13
CA GLN A 83 -2.48 6.19 13.93
C GLN A 83 -2.06 6.62 12.53
N ILE A 84 -2.98 7.21 11.77
CA ILE A 84 -2.70 7.84 10.47
C ILE A 84 -2.22 9.26 10.73
N LEU A 85 -0.93 9.50 10.53
CA LEU A 85 -0.31 10.82 10.71
C LEU A 85 -0.48 11.68 9.47
N HIS A 86 -0.23 11.09 8.29
CA HIS A 86 -0.41 11.75 7.01
C HIS A 86 -0.90 10.78 5.94
N LEU A 87 -1.76 11.30 5.07
CA LEU A 87 -2.23 10.60 3.87
C LEU A 87 -1.88 11.45 2.65
N PHE A 88 -1.25 10.82 1.66
CA PHE A 88 -0.93 11.41 0.36
C PHE A 88 -1.72 10.64 -0.70
N PRO A 89 -2.93 11.12 -1.06
CA PRO A 89 -3.82 10.40 -1.97
C PRO A 89 -3.18 10.15 -3.33
N PHE A 90 -3.64 9.09 -3.99
CA PHE A 90 -3.29 8.84 -5.38
C PHE A 90 -3.68 10.04 -6.26
N THR A 91 -2.78 10.43 -7.15
CA THR A 91 -3.09 11.38 -8.23
C THR A 91 -2.54 10.84 -9.55
N SER A 92 -3.21 11.16 -10.66
CA SER A 92 -2.77 10.74 -11.99
C SER A 92 -1.39 11.30 -12.36
N GLU A 93 -1.01 12.44 -11.78
CA GLU A 93 0.30 13.06 -12.01
C GLU A 93 1.41 12.39 -11.20
N ALA A 94 1.16 12.08 -9.92
CA ALA A 94 2.16 11.40 -9.09
C ALA A 94 2.25 9.89 -9.37
N LYS A 95 1.17 9.27 -9.88
CA LYS A 95 0.98 7.83 -10.11
C LYS A 95 1.35 6.95 -8.91
N ARG A 96 1.18 7.49 -7.71
CA ARG A 96 1.45 6.82 -6.44
C ARG A 96 0.59 7.40 -5.34
N MET A 97 0.43 6.62 -4.28
CA MET A 97 -0.21 6.95 -3.02
C MET A 97 0.79 6.68 -1.89
N GLY A 98 0.79 7.54 -0.87
CA GLY A 98 1.59 7.34 0.33
C GLY A 98 0.78 7.52 1.61
N ILE A 99 1.22 6.90 2.69
CA ILE A 99 0.67 7.08 4.04
C ILE A 99 1.81 7.07 5.05
N ILE A 100 1.78 7.98 6.01
CA ILE A 100 2.62 7.92 7.21
C ILE A 100 1.74 7.44 8.34
N VAL A 101 2.10 6.30 8.92
CA VAL A 101 1.39 5.70 10.05
C VAL A 101 2.33 5.47 11.21
N LYS A 102 1.76 5.47 12.42
CA LYS A 102 2.42 5.03 13.64
C LYS A 102 1.72 3.77 14.14
N ASP A 103 2.47 2.68 14.32
CA ASP A 103 2.00 1.47 14.98
C ASP A 103 1.93 1.75 16.50
N GLU A 104 0.73 1.70 17.08
CA GLU A 104 0.53 2.02 18.50
C GLU A 104 1.08 0.94 19.44
N THR A 105 1.38 -0.25 18.92
CA THR A 105 1.93 -1.36 19.71
C THR A 105 3.45 -1.27 19.81
N THR A 106 4.10 -0.80 18.75
CA THR A 106 5.58 -0.79 18.63
C THR A 106 6.19 0.61 18.68
N ASP A 107 5.34 1.66 18.65
CA ASP A 107 5.73 3.05 18.44
C ASP A 107 6.47 3.32 17.11
N GLU A 108 6.54 2.35 16.20
CA GLU A 108 7.22 2.50 14.91
C GLU A 108 6.45 3.46 13.99
N ILE A 109 7.16 4.45 13.45
CA ILE A 109 6.63 5.38 12.45
C ILE A 109 7.13 4.95 11.08
N SER A 110 6.22 4.81 10.13
CA SER A 110 6.54 4.31 8.80
C SER A 110 5.84 5.12 7.71
N LEU A 111 6.61 5.50 6.70
CA LEU A 111 6.09 5.90 5.40
C LEU A 111 5.92 4.64 4.55
N ILE A 112 4.70 4.40 4.08
CA ILE A 112 4.36 3.30 3.16
C ILE A 112 3.85 3.93 1.87
N ILE A 113 4.38 3.49 0.74
CA ILE A 113 4.03 4.00 -0.59
C ILE A 113 3.64 2.84 -1.48
N LYS A 114 2.59 3.03 -2.26
CA LYS A 114 2.26 2.17 -3.40
C LYS A 114 2.09 2.99 -4.69
N GLY A 115 2.53 2.46 -5.82
CA GLY A 115 2.40 3.17 -7.08
C GLY A 115 2.94 2.40 -8.27
N ALA A 116 2.92 3.06 -9.43
CA ALA A 116 3.45 2.48 -10.66
C ALA A 116 4.96 2.20 -10.54
N ASP A 117 5.38 1.09 -11.13
CA ASP A 117 6.78 0.67 -11.27
C ASP A 117 7.67 1.76 -11.86
N THR A 118 7.24 2.39 -12.94
CA THR A 118 7.94 3.53 -13.59
C THR A 118 8.22 4.71 -12.65
N VAL A 119 7.45 4.86 -11.56
CA VAL A 119 7.66 5.90 -10.56
C VAL A 119 8.47 5.39 -9.38
N LEU A 120 8.10 4.24 -8.81
CA LEU A 120 8.71 3.73 -7.58
C LEU A 120 10.09 3.13 -7.80
N ALA A 121 10.42 2.65 -9.01
CA ALA A 121 11.76 2.12 -9.31
C ALA A 121 12.88 3.12 -9.04
N ASN A 122 12.61 4.43 -9.18
CA ASN A 122 13.57 5.51 -8.90
C ASN A 122 13.60 5.94 -7.42
N MET A 123 12.68 5.45 -6.58
CA MET A 123 12.53 5.84 -5.17
C MET A 123 13.00 4.74 -4.22
N VAL A 124 12.94 3.48 -4.66
CA VAL A 124 13.39 2.33 -3.90
C VAL A 124 14.90 2.13 -4.00
N GLN A 125 15.47 1.42 -3.03
CA GLN A 125 16.81 0.87 -3.13
C GLN A 125 16.91 -0.03 -4.37
N TYR A 126 18.04 0.07 -5.08
CA TYR A 126 18.28 -0.68 -6.32
C TYR A 126 18.00 -2.18 -6.13
N ASN A 127 17.19 -2.74 -7.04
CA ASN A 127 16.82 -4.14 -7.01
C ASN A 127 16.52 -4.64 -8.43
N ASP A 128 17.41 -5.47 -8.98
CA ASP A 128 17.28 -6.05 -10.33
C ASP A 128 15.95 -6.80 -10.54
N TRP A 129 15.45 -7.45 -9.48
CA TRP A 129 14.22 -8.24 -9.51
C TRP A 129 12.98 -7.39 -9.79
N LEU A 130 12.98 -6.12 -9.39
CA LEU A 130 11.81 -5.24 -9.55
C LEU A 130 11.48 -5.00 -11.02
N GLU A 131 12.48 -4.67 -11.83
CA GLU A 131 12.28 -4.34 -13.24
C GLU A 131 11.87 -5.58 -14.05
N GLU A 132 12.54 -6.71 -13.80
CA GLU A 132 12.23 -7.98 -14.47
C GLU A 132 10.80 -8.43 -14.17
N GLU A 133 10.42 -8.52 -12.89
CA GLU A 133 9.10 -9.02 -12.52
C GLU A 133 7.97 -8.06 -12.86
N SER A 134 8.19 -6.74 -12.75
CA SER A 134 7.18 -5.77 -13.20
C SER A 134 6.90 -5.93 -14.69
N SER A 135 7.94 -6.20 -15.50
CA SER A 135 7.78 -6.50 -16.93
C SER A 135 7.04 -7.80 -17.18
N ASN A 136 7.33 -8.86 -16.41
CA ASN A 136 6.66 -10.15 -16.53
C ASN A 136 5.15 -10.03 -16.19
N MET A 137 4.81 -9.38 -15.09
CA MET A 137 3.40 -9.16 -14.69
C MET A 137 2.64 -8.30 -15.69
N ALA A 138 3.29 -7.29 -16.29
CA ALA A 138 2.69 -6.49 -17.34
C ALA A 138 2.41 -7.31 -18.61
N ARG A 139 3.27 -8.26 -18.98
CA ARG A 139 3.03 -9.18 -20.11
C ARG A 139 1.87 -10.14 -19.85
N GLU A 140 1.62 -10.47 -18.58
CA GLU A 140 0.46 -11.25 -18.15
C GLU A 140 -0.83 -10.40 -18.08
N GLY A 141 -0.76 -9.09 -18.35
CA GLY A 141 -1.92 -8.21 -18.36
C GLY A 141 -2.41 -7.79 -16.97
N LEU A 142 -1.56 -7.91 -15.94
CA LEU A 142 -1.89 -7.51 -14.58
C LEU A 142 -1.72 -6.00 -14.39
N ARG A 143 -2.62 -5.39 -13.62
CA ARG A 143 -2.40 -4.05 -13.07
C ARG A 143 -1.44 -4.15 -11.89
N THR A 144 -0.18 -3.85 -12.18
CA THR A 144 0.92 -3.97 -11.22
C THR A 144 1.08 -2.70 -10.38
N LEU A 145 1.24 -2.87 -9.06
CA LEU A 145 1.73 -1.81 -8.17
C LEU A 145 2.95 -2.30 -7.42
N VAL A 146 3.92 -1.40 -7.26
CA VAL A 146 5.05 -1.58 -6.35
C VAL A 146 4.62 -1.08 -4.98
N VAL A 147 4.99 -1.81 -3.93
CA VAL A 147 4.79 -1.39 -2.53
C VAL A 147 6.14 -1.30 -1.84
N ALA A 148 6.40 -0.16 -1.20
CA ALA A 148 7.65 0.12 -0.52
C ALA A 148 7.40 0.81 0.82
N LYS A 149 8.37 0.70 1.72
CA LYS A 149 8.30 1.24 3.08
C LYS A 149 9.61 1.93 3.47
N LYS A 150 9.51 2.94 4.32
CA LYS A 150 10.64 3.55 5.01
C LYS A 150 10.25 3.82 6.45
N ILE A 151 11.04 3.30 7.39
CA ILE A 151 10.89 3.62 8.81
C ILE A 151 11.44 5.03 9.02
N LEU A 152 10.69 5.87 9.73
CA LEU A 152 11.05 7.24 10.03
C LEU A 152 11.44 7.33 11.51
N THR A 153 12.53 8.04 11.79
CA THR A 153 12.83 8.43 13.17
C THR A 153 11.89 9.58 13.60
N PRO A 154 11.70 9.79 14.91
CA PRO A 154 10.93 10.93 15.41
C PRO A 154 11.46 12.28 14.90
N GLU A 155 12.78 12.42 14.73
CA GLU A 155 13.41 13.64 14.20
C GLU A 155 13.10 13.84 12.72
N GLN A 156 13.11 12.77 11.92
CA GLN A 156 12.73 12.83 10.50
C GLN A 156 11.27 13.22 10.34
N LEU A 157 10.38 12.68 11.17
CA LEU A 157 8.97 13.07 11.18
C LEU A 157 8.81 14.54 11.58
N ALA A 158 9.47 14.98 12.66
CA ALA A 158 9.37 16.37 13.12
C ALA A 158 9.91 17.37 12.09
N ASP A 159 11.02 17.04 11.40
CA ASP A 159 11.54 17.88 10.30
C ASP A 159 10.56 17.93 9.13
N PHE A 160 9.97 16.79 8.76
CA PHE A 160 8.94 16.73 7.74
C PHE A 160 7.73 17.58 8.11
N GLU A 161 7.16 17.42 9.30
CA GLU A 161 5.97 18.14 9.75
C GLU A 161 6.20 19.66 9.75
N LYS A 162 7.36 20.11 10.22
CA LYS A 162 7.74 21.52 10.20
C LYS A 162 7.72 22.09 8.78
N HIS A 163 8.38 21.43 7.83
CA HIS A 163 8.44 21.88 6.45
C HIS A 163 7.10 21.75 5.73
N TYR A 164 6.36 20.68 6.01
CA TYR A 164 5.05 20.42 5.41
C TYR A 164 4.01 21.43 5.88
N HIS A 165 4.03 21.79 7.18
CA HIS A 165 3.21 22.85 7.73
C HIS A 165 3.54 24.20 7.08
N GLN A 166 4.82 24.55 6.96
CA GLN A 166 5.25 25.77 6.30
C GLN A 166 4.76 25.83 4.84
N ALA A 167 4.91 24.75 4.07
CA ALA A 167 4.41 24.66 2.70
C ALA A 167 2.89 24.79 2.62
N LYS A 168 2.16 24.16 3.56
CA LYS A 168 0.69 24.21 3.64
C LYS A 168 0.17 25.63 3.92
N MET A 169 0.93 26.43 4.68
CA MET A 169 0.60 27.83 4.97
C MET A 169 0.96 28.79 3.83
N SER A 170 1.64 28.33 2.77
CA SER A 170 1.97 29.17 1.62
C SER A 170 0.71 29.60 0.84
N VAL A 171 0.71 30.86 0.39
CA VAL A 171 -0.34 31.44 -0.44
C VAL A 171 -0.12 31.10 -1.92
N VAL A 172 1.14 31.02 -2.35
CA VAL A 172 1.53 30.80 -3.75
C VAL A 172 2.18 29.42 -3.89
N GLY A 173 1.77 28.65 -4.90
CA GLY A 173 2.39 27.35 -5.21
C GLY A 173 2.26 26.31 -4.09
N ARG A 174 1.27 26.43 -3.20
CA ARG A 174 1.07 25.56 -2.03
C ARG A 174 1.19 24.08 -2.36
N SER A 175 0.44 23.61 -3.36
CA SER A 175 0.41 22.19 -3.74
C SER A 175 1.78 21.69 -4.21
N GLU A 176 2.52 22.50 -4.97
CA GLU A 176 3.84 22.16 -5.46
C GLU A 176 4.88 22.12 -4.33
N GLN A 177 4.83 23.10 -3.42
CA GLN A 177 5.71 23.13 -2.25
C GLN A 177 5.45 21.92 -1.34
N MET A 178 4.19 21.59 -1.08
CA MET A 178 3.82 20.40 -0.30
C MET A 178 4.34 19.13 -0.97
N ALA A 179 4.15 18.99 -2.28
CA ALA A 179 4.66 17.85 -3.04
C ALA A 179 6.20 17.78 -2.99
N ALA A 180 6.90 18.91 -3.01
CA ALA A 180 8.35 18.95 -2.87
C ALA A 180 8.83 18.47 -1.48
N VAL A 181 8.11 18.82 -0.42
CA VAL A 181 8.41 18.33 0.94
C VAL A 181 8.18 16.82 1.03
N VAL A 182 7.08 16.30 0.47
CA VAL A 182 6.80 14.85 0.45
C VAL A 182 7.91 14.10 -0.30
N ARG A 183 8.32 14.57 -1.49
CA ARG A 183 9.40 13.95 -2.28
C ARG A 183 10.71 13.79 -1.52
N ARG A 184 11.01 14.64 -0.53
CA ARG A 184 12.22 14.51 0.31
C ARG A 184 12.20 13.24 1.17
N LEU A 185 11.03 12.72 1.52
CA LEU A 185 10.89 11.45 2.24
C LEU A 185 10.87 10.22 1.31
N GLU A 186 10.43 10.41 0.06
CA GLU A 186 10.24 9.37 -0.96
C GLU A 186 11.55 8.95 -1.66
N THR A 187 12.59 8.72 -0.88
CA THR A 187 13.91 8.29 -1.35
C THR A 187 14.43 7.19 -0.44
N ASP A 188 15.24 6.28 -1.00
CA ASP A 188 15.84 5.16 -0.25
C ASP A 188 14.78 4.30 0.45
N LEU A 189 13.68 4.01 -0.27
CA LEU A 189 12.60 3.18 0.23
C LEU A 189 13.01 1.70 0.14
N GLN A 190 12.65 0.91 1.14
CA GLN A 190 12.76 -0.53 1.09
C GLN A 190 11.61 -1.10 0.26
N LEU A 191 11.94 -1.77 -0.85
CA LEU A 191 10.96 -2.55 -1.62
C LEU A 191 10.39 -3.69 -0.75
N LEU A 192 9.07 -3.79 -0.66
CA LEU A 192 8.38 -4.85 0.09
C LEU A 192 7.84 -5.93 -0.83
N CYS A 193 7.05 -5.54 -1.84
CA CYS A 193 6.43 -6.48 -2.77
C CYS A 193 5.95 -5.79 -4.06
N LEU A 194 5.55 -6.62 -5.00
CA LEU A 194 4.70 -6.27 -6.14
C LEU A 194 3.30 -6.84 -5.89
N THR A 195 2.27 -6.10 -6.30
CA THR A 195 0.90 -6.61 -6.37
C THR A 195 0.44 -6.63 -7.81
N GLY A 196 -0.33 -7.63 -8.21
CA GLY A 196 -0.96 -7.69 -9.53
C GLY A 196 -2.45 -7.93 -9.38
N VAL A 197 -3.26 -7.04 -9.93
CA VAL A 197 -4.72 -7.20 -9.99
C VAL A 197 -5.10 -7.50 -11.43
N GLU A 198 -5.78 -8.62 -11.66
CA GLU A 198 -6.34 -8.93 -12.97
C GLU A 198 -7.44 -7.94 -13.31
N ASP A 199 -7.39 -7.41 -14.54
CA ASP A 199 -8.53 -6.72 -15.10
C ASP A 199 -9.65 -7.72 -15.39
N ARG A 200 -10.64 -7.77 -14.50
CA ARG A 200 -11.95 -8.31 -14.84
C ARG A 200 -12.64 -7.35 -15.79
N LEU A 201 -12.16 -7.27 -17.03
CA LEU A 201 -12.97 -6.77 -18.13
C LEU A 201 -14.29 -7.54 -18.05
N GLN A 202 -15.42 -6.83 -17.99
CA GLN A 202 -16.71 -7.47 -18.19
C GLN A 202 -16.57 -8.32 -19.46
N VAL A 203 -16.89 -9.61 -19.37
CA VAL A 203 -17.16 -10.42 -20.56
C VAL A 203 -18.37 -9.77 -21.21
N SER A 204 -18.12 -8.74 -22.04
CA SER A 204 -19.10 -8.14 -22.89
C SER A 204 -19.57 -9.25 -23.80
N ILE A 205 -20.86 -9.52 -23.74
CA ILE A 205 -21.58 -10.52 -24.52
C ILE A 205 -21.22 -10.32 -26.00
N VAL A 206 -20.33 -11.14 -26.52
CA VAL A 206 -20.17 -11.40 -27.95
C VAL A 206 -20.50 -12.87 -28.17
N ASP A 207 -21.79 -13.14 -28.22
CA ASP A 207 -22.37 -14.25 -28.98
C ASP A 207 -23.75 -13.80 -29.48
N PHE A 208 -23.73 -12.83 -30.39
CA PHE A 208 -24.80 -12.59 -31.35
C PHE A 208 -24.17 -12.72 -32.75
N ASP A 209 -23.99 -13.97 -33.21
CA ASP A 209 -24.06 -14.35 -34.64
C ASP A 209 -23.91 -15.87 -34.83
N SER A 210 -24.84 -16.64 -34.26
CA SER A 210 -25.14 -17.99 -34.72
C SER A 210 -26.60 -18.13 -35.14
N LEU A 211 -27.07 -17.13 -35.90
CA LEU A 211 -28.35 -17.11 -36.58
C LEU A 211 -28.16 -16.78 -38.06
N ILE A 212 -27.50 -17.69 -38.77
CA ILE A 212 -27.74 -17.98 -40.20
C ILE A 212 -27.65 -19.49 -40.39
#